data_AF-A0A1E3L9T4-F1
#
_entry.id   AF-A0A1E3L9T4-F1
#
_cell.length_a   1.000
_cell.length_b   1.000
_cell.length_c   1.000
_cell.angle_alpha   90.00
_cell.angle_beta   90.00
_cell.angle_gamma   90.00
#
_symmetry.space_group_name_H-M   'P 1'
#
loop_
_entity.id
_entity.type
_entity.pdbx_description
1 polymer ?
#
loop_
_entity_poly.entity_id
_entity_poly.type
_entity_poly.pdbx_seq_one_letter_code
_entity_poly.pdbx_strand_id
1 'polypeptide(L)'
;MIPIGLQLPPEQAIDTETVTMPGLTYQVGWERGVITGMIDGLDSIRQAVLKILNTERYQYLIYSEDYGTEWQQILGQDHLFVRAEIQRMITEALLQDDRIEQIVDFQTYWTSGEDIRVSFTVQTRYGSFQINEEVS
;
A
#
# COMPACT_ATOMS: atom_id res chain seq x y z
N MET A 1 17.59 -31.77 23.69
CA MET A 1 17.32 -31.98 22.25
C MET A 1 16.08 -31.18 21.90
N ILE A 2 16.17 -30.25 20.95
CA ILE A 2 14.99 -29.58 20.39
C ILE A 2 14.44 -30.53 19.32
N PRO A 3 13.13 -30.86 19.31
CA PRO A 3 12.56 -31.70 18.28
C PRO A 3 12.68 -30.97 16.93
N ILE A 4 13.26 -31.65 15.94
CA ILE A 4 13.25 -31.20 14.55
C ILE A 4 11.78 -31.25 14.12
N GLY A 5 11.22 -30.10 13.74
CA GLY A 5 9.82 -29.97 13.34
C GLY A 5 9.47 -30.94 12.20
N LEU A 6 8.23 -31.43 12.21
CA LEU A 6 7.70 -32.32 11.19
C LEU A 6 7.83 -31.66 9.81
N GLN A 7 8.73 -32.16 8.97
CA GLN A 7 8.81 -31.75 7.56
C GLN A 7 7.76 -32.55 6.79
N LEU A 8 6.84 -31.85 6.12
CA LEU A 8 5.87 -32.49 5.23
C LEU A 8 6.63 -33.18 4.09
N PRO A 9 6.40 -34.49 3.85
CA PRO A 9 6.96 -35.16 2.70
C PRO A 9 6.47 -34.48 1.41
N PRO A 10 7.29 -34.47 0.32
CA PRO A 10 6.97 -33.74 -0.91
C PRO A 10 5.64 -34.18 -1.56
N GLU A 11 5.17 -35.39 -1.26
CA GLU A 11 3.88 -35.93 -1.71
C GLU A 11 2.66 -35.30 -0.99
N GLN A 12 2.88 -34.56 0.10
CA GLN A 12 1.86 -33.83 0.87
C GLN A 12 2.00 -32.30 0.71
N ALA A 13 2.79 -31.84 -0.26
CA ALA A 13 2.83 -30.43 -0.62
C ALA A 13 1.41 -30.01 -1.06
N ILE A 14 0.84 -29.03 -0.36
CA ILE A 14 -0.44 -28.44 -0.73
C ILE A 14 -0.19 -27.67 -2.02
N ASP A 15 -0.82 -28.09 -3.12
CA ASP A 15 -0.85 -27.33 -4.36
C ASP A 15 -1.73 -26.10 -4.14
N THR A 16 -1.10 -24.99 -3.75
CA THR A 16 -1.79 -23.73 -3.52
C THR A 16 -1.98 -23.02 -4.86
N GLU A 17 -3.15 -23.20 -5.48
CA GLU A 17 -3.55 -22.35 -6.60
C GLU A 17 -3.78 -20.91 -6.09
N THR A 18 -3.04 -19.94 -6.64
CA THR A 18 -3.27 -18.52 -6.38
C THR A 18 -4.52 -18.07 -7.15
N VAL A 19 -5.63 -17.87 -6.46
CA VAL A 19 -6.88 -17.35 -7.06
C VAL A 19 -6.90 -15.83 -6.91
N THR A 20 -6.97 -15.11 -8.04
CA THR A 20 -7.14 -13.65 -8.02
C THR A 20 -8.57 -13.28 -7.65
N MET A 21 -8.74 -12.46 -6.63
CA MET A 21 -10.06 -11.97 -6.22
C MET A 21 -10.60 -10.91 -7.21
N PRO A 22 -11.93 -10.78 -7.37
CA PRO A 22 -12.52 -9.73 -8.19
C PRO A 22 -12.26 -8.34 -7.60
N GLY A 23 -12.08 -7.34 -8.48
CA GLY A 23 -11.78 -5.95 -8.11
C GLY A 23 -13.00 -5.09 -7.77
N LEU A 24 -14.20 -5.54 -8.13
CA LEU A 24 -15.45 -4.80 -7.94
C LEU A 24 -15.73 -4.58 -6.44
N THR A 25 -15.81 -3.31 -6.04
CA THR A 25 -16.01 -2.91 -4.64
C THR A 25 -16.94 -1.71 -4.54
N TYR A 26 -17.40 -1.41 -3.32
CA TYR A 26 -18.19 -0.21 -3.07
C TYR A 26 -17.34 1.05 -3.22
N GLN A 27 -17.92 2.10 -3.82
CA GLN A 27 -17.25 3.39 -3.91
C GLN A 27 -17.35 4.13 -2.57
N VAL A 28 -16.20 4.57 -2.06
CA VAL A 28 -16.08 5.42 -0.89
C VAL A 28 -16.01 6.87 -1.35
N GLY A 29 -17.02 7.65 -0.99
CA GLY A 29 -17.04 9.10 -1.19
C GLY A 29 -16.35 9.80 -0.03
N TRP A 30 -15.02 9.85 -0.04
CA TRP A 30 -14.17 10.39 1.04
C TRP A 30 -14.60 11.80 1.51
N GLU A 31 -14.91 12.71 0.59
CA GLU A 31 -15.32 14.09 0.91
C GLU A 31 -16.67 14.17 1.65
N ARG A 32 -17.59 13.26 1.33
CA ARG A 32 -18.97 13.28 1.83
C ARG A 32 -19.19 12.29 2.97
N GLY A 33 -18.24 11.39 3.22
CA GLY A 33 -18.37 10.32 4.21
C GLY A 33 -19.45 9.30 3.88
N VAL A 34 -19.75 9.08 2.59
CA VAL A 34 -20.81 8.16 2.14
C VAL A 34 -20.24 7.02 1.31
N ILE A 35 -20.94 5.88 1.31
CA ILE A 35 -20.65 4.76 0.41
C ILE A 35 -21.78 4.67 -0.60
N THR A 36 -21.47 4.74 -1.89
CA THR A 36 -22.48 4.81 -2.95
C THR A 36 -22.07 4.07 -4.21
N GLY A 37 -22.93 3.21 -4.76
CA GLY A 37 -22.62 2.51 -6.01
C GLY A 37 -21.41 1.56 -5.89
N MET A 38 -20.85 1.19 -7.04
CA MET A 38 -19.73 0.25 -7.15
C MET A 38 -18.69 0.79 -8.13
N ILE A 39 -17.42 0.49 -7.87
CA ILE A 39 -16.28 0.80 -8.74
C ILE A 39 -15.46 -0.47 -8.99
N ASP A 40 -14.77 -0.51 -10.12
CA ASP A 40 -13.92 -1.65 -10.52
C ASP A 40 -12.68 -1.15 -11.26
N GLY A 41 -11.77 -2.06 -11.60
CA GLY A 41 -10.57 -1.79 -12.39
C GLY A 41 -9.70 -0.70 -11.74
N LEU A 42 -9.25 0.25 -12.55
CA LEU A 42 -8.32 1.31 -12.13
C LEU A 42 -8.85 2.15 -10.96
N ASP A 43 -10.16 2.42 -10.91
CA ASP A 43 -10.75 3.24 -9.84
C ASP A 43 -10.80 2.50 -8.51
N SER A 44 -11.08 1.19 -8.54
CA SER A 44 -11.00 0.35 -7.34
C SER A 44 -9.59 0.27 -6.76
N ILE A 45 -8.57 0.26 -7.63
CA ILE A 45 -7.16 0.22 -7.22
C ILE A 45 -6.75 1.58 -6.67
N ARG A 46 -7.14 2.68 -7.31
CA ARG A 46 -6.91 4.02 -6.78
C ARG A 46 -7.50 4.17 -5.37
N GLN A 47 -8.73 3.68 -5.15
CA GLN A 47 -9.34 3.69 -3.82
C GLN A 47 -8.55 2.84 -2.81
N ALA A 48 -8.07 1.66 -3.21
CA ALA A 48 -7.25 0.82 -2.34
C ALA A 48 -5.93 1.49 -1.96
N VAL A 49 -5.23 2.10 -2.93
CA VAL A 49 -3.99 2.87 -2.71
C VAL A 49 -4.22 3.98 -1.67
N LEU A 50 -5.25 4.81 -1.87
CA LEU A 50 -5.58 5.88 -0.92
C LEU A 50 -5.85 5.32 0.49
N LYS A 51 -6.59 4.21 0.57
CA LYS A 51 -6.89 3.57 1.85
C LYS A 51 -5.62 3.05 2.54
N ILE A 52 -4.68 2.45 1.81
CA ILE A 52 -3.41 1.96 2.37
C ILE A 52 -2.59 3.13 2.92
N LEU A 53 -2.40 4.19 2.13
CA LEU A 53 -1.58 5.35 2.53
C LEU A 53 -2.15 6.13 3.71
N ASN A 54 -3.47 6.09 3.91
CA ASN A 54 -4.17 6.74 5.01
C ASN A 54 -4.38 5.81 6.23
N THR A 55 -3.75 4.63 6.24
CA THR A 55 -3.82 3.71 7.38
C THR A 55 -2.46 3.61 8.04
N GLU A 56 -2.37 4.00 9.30
CA GLU A 56 -1.17 3.76 10.12
C GLU A 56 -1.01 2.26 10.38
N ARG A 57 0.17 1.74 10.07
CA ARG A 57 0.52 0.34 10.27
C ARG A 57 0.51 0.00 11.76
N TYR A 58 0.10 -1.22 12.11
CA TYR A 58 -0.05 -1.73 13.48
C TYR A 58 -1.11 -1.05 14.35
N GLN A 59 -1.75 0.02 13.88
CA GLN A 59 -2.76 0.75 14.64
C GLN A 59 -4.07 -0.03 14.84
N TYR A 60 -4.42 -0.89 13.88
CA TYR A 60 -5.70 -1.61 13.88
C TYR A 60 -5.52 -3.12 13.72
N LEU A 61 -6.08 -3.90 14.66
CA LEU A 61 -5.99 -5.37 14.68
C LEU A 61 -6.63 -6.08 13.48
N ILE A 62 -7.49 -5.39 12.73
CA ILE A 62 -8.15 -5.94 11.54
C ILE A 62 -7.22 -6.04 10.32
N TYR A 63 -6.05 -5.38 10.38
CA TYR A 63 -5.09 -5.36 9.29
C TYR A 63 -3.90 -6.27 9.59
N SER A 64 -3.28 -6.80 8.52
CA SER A 64 -2.00 -7.50 8.62
C SER A 64 -0.87 -6.52 8.95
N GLU A 65 0.26 -7.07 9.38
CA GLU A 65 1.49 -6.31 9.65
C GLU A 65 2.04 -5.60 8.40
N ASP A 66 1.75 -6.11 7.20
CA ASP A 66 2.21 -5.52 5.94
C ASP A 66 1.31 -4.37 5.41
N TYR A 67 0.18 -4.10 6.07
CA TYR A 67 -0.79 -3.13 5.58
C TYR A 67 -0.63 -1.75 6.24
N GLY A 68 -0.60 -0.72 5.41
CA GLY A 68 -0.49 0.67 5.86
C GLY A 68 0.94 1.21 5.84
N THR A 69 1.10 2.43 6.34
CA THR A 69 2.33 3.21 6.33
C THR A 69 2.73 3.61 7.75
N GLU A 70 3.98 4.06 7.93
CA GLU A 70 4.57 4.39 9.24
C GLU A 70 5.11 5.82 9.22
N TRP A 71 4.28 6.79 8.79
CA TRP A 71 4.71 8.18 8.56
C TRP A 71 5.33 8.82 9.79
N GLN A 72 4.76 8.54 10.96
CA GLN A 72 5.21 9.12 12.22
C GLN A 72 6.66 8.76 12.56
N GLN A 73 7.20 7.65 12.04
CA GLN A 73 8.57 7.22 12.32
C GLN A 73 9.63 8.05 11.58
N ILE A 74 9.25 8.70 10.48
CA ILE A 74 10.18 9.41 9.60
C ILE A 74 10.07 10.93 9.72
N LEU A 75 8.98 11.45 10.28
CA LEU A 75 8.83 12.89 10.50
C LEU A 75 9.93 13.44 11.41
N GLY A 76 10.46 14.62 11.05
CA GLY A 76 11.54 15.30 11.78
C GLY A 76 12.94 14.72 11.56
N GLN A 77 13.10 13.70 10.71
CA GLN A 77 14.41 13.13 10.36
C GLN A 77 15.08 13.91 9.21
N ASP A 78 16.35 13.61 8.92
CA ASP A 78 17.08 14.22 7.80
C ASP A 78 16.38 13.98 6.46
N HIS A 79 16.35 15.01 5.60
CA HIS A 79 15.61 14.98 4.33
C HIS A 79 16.02 13.82 3.41
N LEU A 80 17.31 13.45 3.37
CA LEU A 80 17.77 12.35 2.52
C LEU A 80 17.26 11.00 3.03
N PHE A 81 17.27 10.82 4.36
CA PHE A 81 16.71 9.63 5.01
C PHE A 81 15.19 9.54 4.77
N VAL A 82 14.47 10.63 5.03
CA VAL A 82 13.01 10.72 4.82
C VAL A 82 12.65 10.36 3.38
N ARG A 83 13.38 10.88 2.39
CA ARG A 83 13.12 10.59 0.98
C ARG A 83 13.25 9.10 0.65
N ALA A 84 14.31 8.46 1.15
CA ALA A 84 14.55 7.04 0.91
C ALA A 84 13.47 6.18 1.60
N GLU A 85 13.09 6.53 2.83
CA GLU A 85 12.09 5.80 3.59
C GLU A 85 10.68 5.97 3.03
N ILE A 86 10.28 7.15 2.56
CA ILE A 86 9.00 7.34 1.87
C ILE A 86 8.89 6.41 0.67
N GLN A 87 9.94 6.37 -0.17
CA GLN A 87 9.94 5.49 -1.34
C GLN A 87 9.84 4.02 -0.91
N ARG A 88 10.62 3.59 0.08
CA ARG A 88 10.59 2.22 0.61
C ARG A 88 9.22 1.85 1.17
N MET A 89 8.67 2.67 2.07
CA MET A 89 7.38 2.43 2.74
C MET A 89 6.22 2.36 1.74
N ILE A 90 6.16 3.29 0.78
CA ILE A 90 5.11 3.28 -0.26
C ILE A 90 5.21 2.01 -1.09
N THR A 91 6.42 1.66 -1.54
CA THR A 91 6.62 0.45 -2.36
C THR A 91 6.24 -0.81 -1.59
N GLU A 92 6.68 -0.96 -0.35
CA GLU A 92 6.37 -2.14 0.46
C GLU A 92 4.87 -2.27 0.76
N ALA A 93 4.20 -1.16 1.10
CA ALA A 93 2.79 -1.16 1.46
C ALA A 93 1.89 -1.39 0.24
N LEU A 94 2.19 -0.75 -0.91
CA LEU A 94 1.34 -0.84 -2.10
C LEU A 94 1.54 -2.16 -2.85
N LEU A 95 2.74 -2.75 -2.86
CA LEU A 95 2.98 -4.04 -3.53
C LEU A 95 2.35 -5.25 -2.81
N GLN A 96 1.72 -5.05 -1.65
CA GLN A 96 0.85 -6.07 -1.06
C GLN A 96 -0.45 -6.28 -1.86
N ASP A 97 -0.86 -5.31 -2.67
CA ASP A 97 -1.99 -5.45 -3.59
C ASP A 97 -1.49 -6.06 -4.92
N ASP A 98 -1.88 -7.31 -5.19
CA ASP A 98 -1.45 -8.10 -6.35
C ASP A 98 -1.89 -7.53 -7.72
N ARG A 99 -2.75 -6.50 -7.70
CA ARG A 99 -3.17 -5.76 -8.89
C ARG A 99 -2.15 -4.69 -9.28
N ILE A 100 -1.27 -4.28 -8.36
CA ILE A 100 -0.21 -3.30 -8.56
C ILE A 100 1.08 -4.02 -8.97
N GLU A 101 1.66 -3.63 -10.11
CA GLU A 101 2.85 -4.27 -10.67
C GLU A 101 4.13 -3.56 -10.25
N GLN A 102 4.11 -2.22 -10.21
CA GLN A 102 5.26 -1.40 -9.78
C GLN A 102 4.85 0.03 -9.41
N ILE A 103 5.69 0.68 -8.61
CA ILE A 103 5.60 2.10 -8.29
C ILE A 103 6.84 2.81 -8.83
N VAL A 104 6.65 3.87 -9.62
CA VAL A 104 7.73 4.60 -10.30
C VAL A 104 7.57 6.12 -10.20
N ASP A 105 8.53 6.86 -10.74
CA ASP A 105 8.50 8.33 -10.86
C ASP A 105 8.34 9.08 -9.52
N PHE A 106 9.00 8.60 -8.46
CA PHE A 106 8.97 9.25 -7.16
C PHE A 106 9.55 10.67 -7.20
N GLN A 107 8.77 11.63 -6.73
CA GLN A 107 9.22 12.99 -6.49
C GLN A 107 8.79 13.41 -5.08
N THR A 108 9.76 13.90 -4.30
CA THR A 108 9.52 14.36 -2.93
C THR A 108 9.87 15.82 -2.85
N TYR A 109 8.97 16.60 -2.27
CA TYR A 109 9.09 18.05 -2.11
C TYR A 109 8.85 18.41 -0.65
N TRP A 110 9.65 19.34 -0.13
CA TRP A 110 9.48 19.91 1.20
C TRP A 110 8.91 21.31 1.05
N THR A 111 7.84 21.61 1.78
CA THR A 111 7.32 22.98 1.89
C THR A 111 8.07 23.73 3.00
N SER A 112 7.93 25.05 3.04
CA SER A 112 8.58 25.95 4.01
C SER A 112 8.14 25.77 5.48
N GLY A 113 7.44 24.70 5.83
CA GLY A 113 6.83 24.49 7.15
C GLY A 113 6.90 23.05 7.69
N GLU A 114 7.83 22.22 7.19
CA GLU A 114 7.97 20.78 7.51
C GLU A 114 6.97 19.84 6.81
N ASP A 115 6.03 20.36 5.99
CA ASP A 115 5.17 19.47 5.20
C ASP A 115 5.97 18.78 4.09
N ILE A 116 5.77 17.47 3.97
CA ILE A 116 6.39 16.65 2.94
C ILE A 116 5.30 16.22 1.95
N ARG A 117 5.51 16.53 0.67
CA ARG A 117 4.65 16.05 -0.41
C ARG A 117 5.40 15.05 -1.26
N VAL A 118 4.72 13.94 -1.55
CA VAL A 118 5.24 12.91 -2.44
C VAL A 118 4.29 12.72 -3.62
N SER A 119 4.85 12.64 -4.82
CA SER A 119 4.15 12.18 -6.00
C SER A 119 4.84 10.96 -6.59
N PHE A 120 4.04 10.05 -7.14
CA PHE A 120 4.51 8.81 -7.76
C PHE A 120 3.45 8.27 -8.71
N THR A 121 3.87 7.40 -9.63
CA THR A 121 3.02 6.71 -10.59
C THR A 121 2.83 5.25 -10.15
N VAL A 122 1.58 4.86 -9.95
CA VAL A 122 1.19 3.46 -9.73
C VAL A 122 0.97 2.82 -11.09
N GLN A 123 1.66 1.72 -11.38
CA GLN A 123 1.42 0.91 -12.57
C GLN A 123 0.71 -0.39 -12.19
N THR A 124 -0.33 -0.70 -12.95
CA THR A 124 -1.21 -1.85 -12.72
C THR A 124 -1.48 -2.54 -14.05
N ARG A 125 -1.96 -3.77 -13.99
CA ARG A 125 -2.45 -4.50 -15.17
C ARG A 125 -3.60 -3.81 -15.91
N TYR A 126 -4.26 -2.84 -15.27
CA TYR A 126 -5.38 -2.07 -15.82
C TYR A 126 -4.98 -0.68 -16.35
N GLY A 127 -3.69 -0.34 -16.28
CA GLY A 127 -3.15 0.97 -16.63
C GLY A 127 -2.41 1.64 -15.48
N SER A 128 -2.02 2.90 -15.67
CA SER A 128 -1.25 3.68 -14.70
C SER A 128 -1.97 4.95 -14.27
N PHE A 129 -1.73 5.40 -13.05
CA PHE A 129 -2.20 6.69 -12.54
C PHE A 129 -1.22 7.31 -11.56
N GLN A 130 -1.26 8.64 -11.47
CA GLN A 130 -0.44 9.38 -10.52
C GLN A 130 -1.19 9.59 -9.19
N ILE A 131 -0.47 9.48 -8.08
CA ILE A 131 -0.90 9.87 -6.75
C ILE A 131 -0.05 11.05 -6.28
N ASN A 132 -0.70 11.98 -5.59
CA ASN A 132 -0.05 13.06 -4.87
C ASN A 132 -0.54 12.97 -3.43
N GLU A 133 0.36 12.64 -2.50
CA GLU A 133 0.04 12.44 -1.09
C GLU A 133 0.84 13.42 -0.22
N GLU A 134 0.21 13.87 0.85
CA GLU A 134 0.86 14.60 1.92
C GLU A 134 1.27 13.61 3.02
N VAL A 135 2.54 13.63 3.43
CA VAL A 135 3.04 12.77 4.49
C VAL A 135 2.88 13.50 5.82
N SER A 136 1.95 13.04 6.65
CA SER A 136 1.55 13.63 7.94
C SER A 136 1.34 12.59 9.01
#